data_AF-T0YRK9-F1
#
_entry.id   AF-T0YRK9-F1
#
_cell.length_a   1.000
_cell.length_b   1.000
_cell.length_c   1.000
_cell.angle_alpha   90.00
_cell.angle_beta   90.00
_cell.angle_gamma   90.00
#
_symmetry.space_group_name_H-M   'P 1'
#
loop_
_entity.id
_entity.type
_entity.pdbx_description
1 polymer ?
#
loop_
_entity_poly.entity_id
_entity_poly.type
_entity_poly.pdbx_seq_one_letter_code
_entity_poly.pdbx_strand_id
1 'polypeptide(L)'
;MLTVETAGDISLGVPIHAIGGRGVFVKEVDDAVLAGRADASVHSAKDLPASLADGLVIAAYLPRGDPRDALVGLPLSKLRAGAVVASGSVRRRAQLGWIRPDLRFVELRGNMATRLS
;
A
#
# COMPACT_ATOMS: atom_id res chain seq x y z
N MET A 1 15.11 -12.21 13.72
CA MET A 1 14.21 -11.38 12.91
C MET A 1 14.43 -9.93 13.31
N LEU A 2 14.85 -9.07 12.38
CA LEU A 2 15.06 -7.65 12.61
C LEU A 2 13.81 -6.89 12.20
N THR A 3 13.22 -6.12 13.12
CA THR A 3 12.10 -5.22 12.80
C THR A 3 12.66 -3.83 12.55
N VAL A 4 12.24 -3.21 11.46
CA VAL A 4 12.65 -1.86 11.05
C VAL A 4 11.41 -1.00 10.89
N GLU A 5 11.39 0.18 11.50
CA GLU A 5 10.34 1.18 11.29
C GLU A 5 10.69 2.01 10.05
N THR A 6 9.70 2.26 9.18
CA THR A 6 9.91 3.01 7.94
C THR A 6 9.32 4.42 8.06
N ALA A 7 9.82 5.36 7.26
CA ALA A 7 9.27 6.73 7.24
C ALA A 7 7.75 6.75 6.93
N GLY A 8 7.26 5.75 6.21
CA GLY A 8 5.84 5.60 5.87
C GLY A 8 4.97 5.14 7.03
N ASP A 9 5.55 4.47 8.03
CA ASP A 9 4.85 4.10 9.26
C ASP A 9 4.71 5.31 10.21
N ILE A 10 5.71 6.20 10.18
CA ILE A 10 5.77 7.39 11.03
C ILE A 10 4.89 8.53 10.48
N SER A 11 4.78 8.68 9.16
CA SER A 11 4.12 9.81 8.50
C SER A 11 2.65 9.54 8.11
N LEU A 12 1.74 9.54 9.09
CA LEU A 12 0.30 9.29 8.85
C LEU A 12 -0.49 10.50 8.34
N GLY A 13 0.03 11.72 8.51
CA GLY A 13 -0.67 12.98 8.21
C GLY A 13 -0.54 13.50 6.77
N VAL A 14 0.29 12.87 5.93
CA VAL A 14 0.58 13.32 4.56
C VAL A 14 0.05 12.30 3.54
N PRO A 15 -0.64 12.71 2.46
CA PRO A 15 -1.04 11.79 1.41
C PRO A 15 0.17 11.06 0.77
N ILE A 16 0.09 9.74 0.52
CA ILE A 16 1.19 8.94 -0.08
C ILE A 16 1.73 9.59 -1.37
N HIS A 17 0.85 10.16 -2.20
CA HIS A 17 1.26 10.80 -3.44
C HIS A 17 2.05 12.10 -3.20
N ALA A 18 1.87 12.74 -2.04
CA ALA A 18 2.57 13.95 -1.62
C ALA A 18 3.86 13.66 -0.83
N ILE A 19 4.06 12.42 -0.33
CA ILE A 19 5.30 12.05 0.38
C ILE A 19 6.51 11.94 -0.58
N GLY A 20 6.30 11.95 -1.90
CA GLY A 20 7.33 12.35 -2.87
C GLY A 20 8.71 11.73 -2.65
N GLY A 21 8.81 10.41 -2.52
CA GLY A 21 10.06 9.71 -2.28
C GLY A 21 9.99 8.27 -2.76
N ARG A 22 11.02 7.82 -3.48
CA ARG A 22 11.16 6.41 -3.86
C ARG A 22 11.24 5.56 -2.58
N GLY A 23 10.33 4.60 -2.41
CA GLY A 23 10.47 3.54 -1.41
C GLY A 23 10.25 3.96 0.05
N VAL A 24 9.25 4.81 0.34
CA VAL A 24 8.90 5.28 1.71
C VAL A 24 8.69 4.13 2.73
N PHE A 25 8.34 2.93 2.25
CA PHE A 25 8.15 1.71 3.06
C PHE A 25 9.25 0.65 2.85
N VAL A 26 10.24 0.95 2.00
CA VAL A 26 11.20 -0.04 1.48
C VAL A 26 12.63 0.32 1.87
N LYS A 27 12.95 1.62 1.87
CA LYS A 27 14.31 2.14 2.01
C LYS A 27 15.01 1.63 3.27
N GLU A 28 14.39 1.78 4.44
CA GLU A 28 15.05 1.44 5.71
C GLU A 28 15.30 -0.06 5.86
N VAL A 29 14.44 -0.89 5.27
CA VAL A 29 14.59 -2.36 5.25
C VAL A 29 15.71 -2.76 4.29
N ASP A 30 15.76 -2.14 3.11
CA ASP A 30 16.79 -2.38 2.10
C ASP A 30 18.17 -1.90 2.56
N ASP A 31 18.25 -0.76 3.27
CA ASP A 31 19.46 -0.26 3.90
C ASP A 31 20.01 -1.23 4.96
N ALA A 32 19.15 -2.02 5.61
CA ALA A 32 19.60 -3.05 6.54
C ALA A 32 20.34 -4.19 5.84
N VAL A 33 19.91 -4.56 4.62
CA VAL A 33 20.59 -5.57 3.81
C VAL A 33 21.90 -5.02 3.26
N LEU A 34 21.87 -3.80 2.69
CA LEU A 34 23.06 -3.14 2.14
C LEU A 34 24.15 -2.89 3.20
N ALA A 35 23.76 -2.61 4.45
CA ALA A 35 24.69 -2.44 5.56
C ALA A 35 25.15 -3.76 6.21
N GLY A 36 24.74 -4.92 5.68
CA GLY A 36 25.09 -6.24 6.24
C GLY A 36 24.45 -6.54 7.60
N ARG A 37 23.39 -5.81 7.98
CA ARG A 37 22.62 -6.04 9.23
C ARG A 37 21.53 -7.11 9.06
N ALA A 38 21.21 -7.47 7.82
CA ALA A 38 20.27 -8.52 7.45
C ALA A 38 20.71 -9.18 6.15
N ASP A 39 20.35 -10.45 5.96
CA ASP A 39 20.71 -11.19 4.75
C ASP A 39 19.71 -10.97 3.59
N ALA A 40 18.47 -10.62 3.91
CA ALA A 40 17.40 -10.39 2.94
C ALA A 40 16.31 -9.45 3.50
N SER A 41 15.63 -8.73 2.60
CA SER A 41 14.44 -7.93 2.88
C SER A 41 13.19 -8.63 2.31
N VAL A 42 12.06 -8.55 3.03
CA VAL A 42 10.78 -9.13 2.61
C VAL A 42 9.76 -8.01 2.49
N HIS A 43 9.21 -7.87 1.29
CA HIS A 43 8.31 -6.76 0.93
C HIS A 43 6.99 -7.26 0.37
N SER A 44 5.93 -6.45 0.55
CA SER A 44 4.78 -6.55 -0.34
C SER A 44 5.21 -6.07 -1.72
N ALA A 45 5.10 -6.92 -2.74
CA ALA A 45 5.59 -6.60 -4.09
C ALA A 45 4.98 -5.31 -4.68
N LYS A 46 3.75 -4.95 -4.29
CA LYS A 46 3.06 -3.72 -4.73
C LYS A 46 3.73 -2.43 -4.22
N ASP A 47 4.53 -2.53 -3.16
CA ASP A 47 5.17 -1.39 -2.49
C ASP A 47 6.63 -1.23 -2.94
N LEU A 48 7.17 -2.19 -3.70
CA LEU A 48 8.49 -2.09 -4.32
C LEU A 48 8.50 -1.00 -5.42
N PRO A 49 9.55 -0.18 -5.49
CA PRO A 49 9.74 0.77 -6.58
C PRO A 49 10.04 0.05 -7.91
N ALA A 50 9.82 0.74 -9.03
CA ALA A 50 10.11 0.20 -10.36
C ALA A 50 11.62 -0.06 -10.59
N SER A 51 12.48 0.68 -9.91
CA SER A 51 13.94 0.48 -9.91
C SER A 51 14.40 0.22 -8.48
N LEU A 52 15.16 -0.85 -8.31
CA LEU A 52 15.76 -1.21 -7.03
C LEU A 52 17.02 -0.37 -6.76
N ALA A 53 17.41 -0.29 -5.49
CA ALA A 53 18.71 0.30 -5.15
C ALA A 53 19.85 -0.56 -5.70
N ASP A 54 20.95 0.10 -6.09
CA ASP A 54 22.14 -0.59 -6.56
C ASP A 54 22.65 -1.58 -5.51
N GLY A 55 23.05 -2.77 -5.95
CA GLY A 55 23.47 -3.87 -5.08
C GLY A 55 22.33 -4.75 -4.57
N LEU A 56 21.07 -4.42 -4.85
CA LEU A 56 19.90 -5.26 -4.54
C LEU A 56 19.28 -5.88 -5.79
N VAL A 57 18.74 -7.10 -5.61
CA VAL A 57 18.00 -7.82 -6.64
C VAL A 57 16.75 -8.44 -6.03
N ILE A 58 15.73 -8.68 -6.85
CA ILE A 58 14.62 -9.55 -6.44
C ILE A 58 15.10 -11.00 -6.57
N ALA A 59 15.50 -11.60 -5.45
CA ALA A 59 16.02 -12.96 -5.42
C ALA A 59 14.94 -14.03 -5.59
N ALA A 60 13.71 -13.77 -5.13
CA ALA A 60 12.63 -14.73 -5.18
C ALA A 60 11.24 -14.08 -5.09
N TYR A 61 10.23 -14.83 -5.54
CA TYR A 61 8.83 -14.57 -5.26
C TYR A 61 8.24 -15.78 -4.54
N LEU A 62 7.41 -15.52 -3.54
CA LEU A 62 6.57 -16.54 -2.91
C LEU A 62 5.35 -16.85 -3.81
N PRO A 63 4.68 -18.01 -3.62
CA PRO A 63 3.39 -18.26 -4.26
C PRO A 63 2.42 -17.10 -4.05
N ARG A 64 1.78 -16.66 -5.13
CA ARG A 64 0.95 -15.46 -5.12
C ARG A 64 -0.34 -15.71 -4.33
N GLY A 65 -0.60 -14.86 -3.34
CA GLY A 65 -1.91 -14.80 -2.69
C GLY A 65 -3.00 -14.26 -3.64
N ASP A 66 -4.27 -14.27 -3.20
CA ASP A 66 -5.37 -13.73 -3.99
C ASP A 66 -5.13 -12.25 -4.35
N PRO A 67 -5.02 -11.90 -5.64
CA PRO A 67 -4.68 -10.54 -6.06
C PRO A 67 -5.90 -9.59 -6.13
N ARG A 68 -7.12 -10.07 -5.85
CA ARG A 68 -8.34 -9.28 -6.00
C ARG A 68 -8.46 -8.21 -4.91
N ASP A 69 -9.07 -7.08 -5.27
CA ASP A 69 -9.51 -6.11 -4.29
C ASP A 69 -10.80 -6.62 -3.59
N ALA A 70 -10.94 -6.32 -2.30
CA ALA A 70 -12.14 -6.61 -1.53
C ALA A 70 -12.84 -5.31 -1.12
N LEU A 71 -14.17 -5.32 -1.20
CA LEU A 71 -15.02 -4.28 -0.62
C LEU A 71 -15.46 -4.74 0.76
N VAL A 72 -15.15 -3.97 1.80
CA VAL A 72 -15.50 -4.29 3.18
C VAL A 72 -16.71 -3.47 3.61
N GLY A 73 -17.67 -4.09 4.29
CA GLY A 73 -18.96 -3.51 4.64
C GLY A 73 -20.10 -4.15 3.84
N LEU A 74 -20.63 -3.44 2.85
CA LEU A 74 -21.71 -3.94 1.99
C LEU A 74 -21.19 -4.32 0.60
N PRO A 75 -21.81 -5.30 -0.08
CA PRO A 75 -21.51 -5.57 -1.48
C PRO A 75 -21.89 -4.37 -2.35
N LEU A 76 -21.17 -4.19 -3.46
CA LEU A 76 -21.30 -3.02 -4.34
C LEU A 76 -22.74 -2.79 -4.81
N SER A 77 -23.48 -3.86 -5.07
CA SER A 77 -24.88 -3.83 -5.51
C SER A 77 -25.87 -3.34 -4.44
N LYS A 78 -25.45 -3.30 -3.18
CA LYS A 78 -26.26 -2.83 -2.04
C LYS A 78 -25.88 -1.43 -1.57
N LEU A 79 -24.88 -0.79 -2.19
CA LEU A 79 -24.55 0.59 -1.88
C LEU A 79 -25.60 1.54 -2.45
N ARG A 80 -26.19 2.36 -1.58
CA ARG A 80 -27.12 3.45 -1.96
C ARG A 80 -26.46 4.42 -2.94
N ALA A 81 -27.29 5.11 -3.73
CA ALA A 81 -26.82 6.20 -4.58
C ALA A 81 -26.09 7.27 -3.73
N GLY A 82 -24.93 7.73 -4.19
CA GLY A 82 -24.16 8.74 -3.45
C GLY A 82 -23.43 8.20 -2.21
N ALA A 83 -23.34 6.87 -2.04
CA ALA A 83 -22.61 6.29 -0.92
C ALA A 83 -21.12 6.71 -0.91
N VAL A 84 -20.57 6.81 0.29
CA VAL A 84 -19.16 7.17 0.50
C VAL A 84 -18.32 5.90 0.60
N VAL A 85 -17.24 5.82 -0.19
CA VAL A 85 -16.25 4.74 -0.15
C VAL A 85 -14.90 5.30 0.23
N ALA A 86 -14.31 4.76 1.30
CA ALA A 86 -13.01 5.18 1.81
C ALA A 86 -11.89 4.37 1.17
N SER A 87 -10.95 5.03 0.48
CA SER A 87 -9.77 4.40 -0.12
C SER A 87 -8.71 5.42 -0.44
N GLY A 88 -7.49 5.25 0.09
CA GLY A 88 -6.32 6.08 -0.27
C GLY A 88 -5.68 5.72 -1.63
N SER A 89 -6.22 4.75 -2.37
CA SER A 89 -5.67 4.32 -3.67
C SER A 89 -6.36 5.04 -4.83
N VAL A 90 -5.58 5.85 -5.58
CA VAL A 90 -6.04 6.50 -6.81
C VAL A 90 -6.56 5.48 -7.82
N ARG A 91 -5.85 4.34 -7.98
CA ARG A 91 -6.27 3.23 -8.85
C ARG A 91 -7.68 2.75 -8.52
N ARG A 92 -7.94 2.41 -7.25
CA ARG A 92 -9.24 1.88 -6.83
C ARG A 92 -10.36 2.90 -6.99
N ARG A 93 -10.12 4.18 -6.65
CA ARG A 93 -11.11 5.24 -6.81
C ARG A 93 -11.46 5.47 -8.27
N ALA A 94 -10.46 5.55 -9.15
CA ALA A 94 -10.68 5.72 -10.58
C ALA A 94 -11.48 4.55 -11.19
N GLN A 95 -11.07 3.31 -10.89
CA GLN A 95 -11.75 2.12 -11.38
C GLN A 95 -13.19 2.02 -10.86
N LEU A 96 -13.41 2.25 -9.57
CA LEU A 96 -14.76 2.15 -9.00
C LEU A 96 -15.66 3.32 -9.44
N GLY A 97 -15.11 4.53 -9.57
CA GLY A 97 -15.83 5.70 -10.06
C GLY A 97 -16.24 5.56 -11.53
N TRP A 98 -15.48 4.83 -12.34
CA TRP A 98 -15.89 4.49 -13.70
C TRP A 98 -17.10 3.55 -13.73
N ILE A 99 -17.15 2.56 -12.82
CA ILE A 99 -18.24 1.58 -12.72
C ILE A 99 -19.49 2.18 -12.05
N ARG A 100 -19.29 3.01 -11.03
CA ARG A 100 -20.34 3.66 -10.23
C ARG A 100 -20.04 5.16 -10.07
N PRO A 101 -20.37 5.99 -11.08
CA PRO A 101 -20.06 7.43 -11.08
C PRO A 101 -20.75 8.23 -9.97
N ASP A 102 -21.80 7.68 -9.35
CA ASP A 102 -22.51 8.33 -8.26
C ASP A 102 -21.79 8.25 -6.90
N LEU A 103 -20.80 7.35 -6.75
CA LEU A 103 -20.10 7.17 -5.47
C LEU A 103 -19.23 8.38 -5.13
N ARG A 104 -19.17 8.69 -3.84
CA ARG A 104 -18.26 9.69 -3.28
C ARG A 104 -17.07 8.99 -2.68
N PHE A 105 -15.88 9.58 -2.78
CA PHE A 105 -14.65 8.98 -2.26
C PHE A 105 -14.00 9.85 -1.20
N VAL A 106 -13.49 9.21 -0.15
CA VAL A 106 -12.68 9.85 0.89
C VAL A 106 -11.34 9.13 1.03
N GLU A 107 -10.31 9.86 1.46
CA GLU A 107 -9.00 9.29 1.76
C GLU A 107 -9.08 8.34 2.97
N LEU A 108 -8.25 7.30 2.97
CA LEU A 108 -8.12 6.35 4.07
C LEU A 108 -6.67 5.90 4.21
N ARG A 109 -6.16 5.93 5.45
CA ARG A 109 -4.77 5.68 5.82
C ARG A 109 -4.68 4.66 6.93
N GLY A 110 -3.45 4.23 7.23
CA GLY A 110 -3.17 3.27 8.30
C GLY A 110 -3.16 1.82 7.84
N ASN A 111 -2.83 0.94 8.78
CA ASN A 111 -2.79 -0.50 8.61
C ASN A 111 -4.21 -1.10 8.54
N MET A 112 -4.34 -2.41 8.35
CA MET A 112 -5.67 -3.04 8.22
C MET A 112 -6.53 -2.86 9.48
N ALA A 113 -5.93 -2.98 10.67
CA ALA A 113 -6.68 -2.86 11.92
C ALA A 113 -7.27 -1.46 12.10
N THR A 114 -6.47 -0.40 11.86
CA THR A 114 -6.94 0.98 11.99
C THR A 114 -7.92 1.42 10.89
N ARG A 115 -8.01 0.68 9.79
CA ARG A 115 -9.03 0.90 8.76
C ARG A 115 -10.38 0.26 9.08
N LEU A 116 -10.40 -0.72 9.98
CA LEU A 116 -11.59 -1.48 10.37
C LEU A 116 -12.16 -1.03 11.71
N SER A 117 -11.39 -0.28 12.51
CA SER A 117 -11.80 0.30 13.79
C SER A 117 -12.70 1.52 13.63
#